data_AF-A0A4Q6A696-F1
#
_entry.id   AF-A0A4Q6A696-F1
#
_cell.length_a   1.000
_cell.length_b   1.000
_cell.length_c   1.000
_cell.angle_alpha   90.00
_cell.angle_beta   90.00
_cell.angle_gamma   90.00
#
_symmetry.space_group_name_H-M   'P 1'
#
loop_
_entity.id
_entity.type
_entity.pdbx_description
1 polymer ?
#
loop_
_entity_poly.entity_id
_entity_poly.type
_entity_poly.pdbx_seq_one_letter_code
_entity_poly.pdbx_strand_id
1 'polypeptide(L)' 'PLVSSDFNHQPYSLVVDSLQTLVVGRQAKVLAWYDNEWGYANRLLDLCAALSKGIQA' A
#
# COMPACT_ATOMS: atom_id res chain seq x y z
N PRO A 1 15.61 -9.15 -4.95
CA PRO A 1 14.75 -9.02 -6.15
C PRO A 1 13.46 -9.81 -5.98
N LEU A 2 12.38 -9.11 -5.61
CA LEU A 2 11.04 -9.68 -5.41
C LEU A 2 10.17 -9.42 -6.65
N VAL A 3 9.10 -10.18 -6.78
CA VAL A 3 8.11 -10.07 -7.87
C VAL A 3 6.69 -10.02 -7.30
N SER A 4 5.69 -9.82 -8.16
CA SER A 4 4.31 -9.55 -7.75
C SER A 4 3.75 -10.53 -6.71
N SER A 5 3.97 -11.83 -6.89
CA SER A 5 3.45 -12.88 -5.99
C SER A 5 3.98 -12.80 -4.56
N ASP A 6 5.14 -12.18 -4.35
CA ASP A 6 5.73 -12.03 -3.02
C ASP A 6 4.97 -11.01 -2.15
N PHE A 7 4.13 -10.18 -2.79
CA PHE A 7 3.34 -9.12 -2.13
C PHE A 7 1.89 -9.51 -1.88
N ASN A 8 1.47 -10.73 -2.24
CA ASN A 8 0.12 -11.21 -1.97
C ASN A 8 -0.15 -11.21 -0.47
N HIS A 9 -1.36 -10.78 -0.08
CA HIS A 9 -1.84 -10.68 1.30
C HIS A 9 -1.04 -9.71 2.20
N GLN A 10 -0.26 -8.79 1.63
CA GLN A 10 0.34 -7.71 2.42
C GLN A 10 -0.76 -6.71 2.85
N PRO A 11 -0.92 -6.43 4.16
CA PRO A 11 -2.02 -5.58 4.65
C PRO A 11 -1.79 -4.08 4.42
N TYR A 12 -0.58 -3.72 3.99
CA TYR A 12 -0.20 -2.34 3.70
C TYR A 12 -0.88 -1.86 2.43
N SER A 13 -1.20 -0.56 2.36
CA SER A 13 -1.71 0.03 1.12
C SER A 13 -0.69 0.04 0.00
N LEU A 14 0.61 0.01 0.35
CA LEU A 14 1.72 0.13 -0.57
C LEU A 14 3.03 -0.31 0.11
N VAL A 15 3.93 -0.95 -0.65
CA VAL A 15 5.29 -1.31 -0.25
C VAL A 15 6.27 -0.76 -1.29
N VAL A 16 7.14 0.18 -0.88
CA VAL A 16 8.13 0.79 -1.79
C VAL A 16 9.25 -0.20 -2.10
N ASP A 17 9.57 -0.37 -3.37
CA ASP A 17 10.74 -1.09 -3.82
C ASP A 17 11.95 -0.14 -3.86
N SER A 18 12.79 -0.23 -2.83
CA SER A 18 13.98 0.61 -2.70
C SER A 18 15.06 0.29 -3.73
N LEU A 19 15.09 -0.94 -4.26
CA LEU A 19 16.08 -1.36 -5.25
C LEU A 19 15.77 -0.81 -6.65
N GLN A 20 14.48 -0.56 -6.93
CA GLN A 20 14.01 -0.01 -8.20
C GLN A 20 13.73 1.50 -8.15
N THR A 21 13.86 2.12 -6.98
CA THR A 21 13.74 3.57 -6.78
C THR A 21 15.07 4.24 -7.12
N LEU A 22 15.05 5.26 -7.98
CA LEU A 22 16.26 5.92 -8.47
C LEU A 22 16.03 7.40 -8.80
N VAL A 23 17.11 8.17 -8.75
CA VAL A 23 17.13 9.60 -9.04
C VAL A 23 18.03 9.88 -10.25
N VAL A 24 17.53 10.64 -11.22
CA VAL A 24 18.30 11.16 -12.36
C VAL A 24 18.18 12.67 -12.37
N GLY A 25 19.28 13.37 -12.04
CA GLY A 25 19.28 14.82 -11.90
C GLY A 25 18.29 15.28 -10.83
N ARG A 26 17.23 15.98 -11.25
CA ARG A 26 16.16 16.47 -10.36
C ARG A 26 14.86 15.64 -10.41
N GLN A 27 14.87 14.50 -11.11
CA GLN A 27 13.71 13.60 -11.22
C GLN A 27 13.93 12.34 -10.40
N ALA A 28 12.88 11.89 -9.72
CA ALA A 28 12.86 10.63 -9.00
C ALA A 28 11.83 9.68 -9.63
N LYS A 29 12.26 8.45 -9.91
CA LYS A 29 11.37 7.32 -10.21
C LYS A 29 11.22 6.51 -8.93
N VAL A 30 9.99 6.35 -8.47
CA VAL A 30 9.64 5.50 -7.33
C VAL A 30 8.84 4.32 -7.86
N LEU A 31 9.21 3.11 -7.42
CA LEU A 31 8.43 1.91 -7.70
C LEU A 31 7.85 1.40 -6.39
N ALA A 32 6.59 0.99 -6.41
CA ALA A 32 5.94 0.42 -5.25
C ALA A 32 4.90 -0.61 -5.66
N TRP A 33 4.77 -1.63 -4.83
CA TRP A 33 3.82 -2.73 -4.97
C TRP A 33 2.63 -2.50 -4.06
N TYR A 34 1.46 -3.00 -4.47
CA TYR A 34 0.29 -3.09 -3.60
C TYR A 34 -0.55 -4.28 -4.03
N ASP A 35 -1.10 -4.98 -3.05
CA ASP A 35 -2.14 -5.97 -3.29
C ASP A 35 -3.46 -5.22 -3.48
N ASN A 36 -3.98 -5.22 -4.72
CA ASN A 36 -5.18 -4.47 -5.07
C ASN A 36 -6.47 -5.05 -4.45
N GLU A 37 -6.45 -6.28 -3.95
CA GLU A 37 -7.57 -6.90 -3.26
C GLU A 37 -7.40 -6.77 -1.75
N TRP A 38 -6.31 -7.33 -1.21
CA TRP A 38 -6.09 -7.45 0.23
C TRP A 38 -5.75 -6.10 0.88
N GLY A 39 -4.83 -5.35 0.29
CA GLY A 39 -4.44 -4.04 0.82
C GLY A 39 -5.61 -3.07 0.83
N TYR A 40 -6.41 -3.08 -0.24
CA TYR A 40 -7.64 -2.29 -0.34
C TYR A 40 -8.69 -2.71 0.70
N ALA A 41 -8.96 -4.02 0.84
CA ALA A 41 -9.91 -4.53 1.81
C ALA A 41 -9.56 -4.13 3.25
N ASN A 42 -8.27 -4.14 3.61
CA ASN A 42 -7.82 -3.66 4.92
C ASN A 42 -8.10 -2.16 5.12
N ARG A 43 -7.90 -1.32 4.09
CA ARG A 43 -8.27 0.11 4.16
C ARG A 43 -9.78 0.34 4.28
N LEU A 44 -10.59 -0.52 3.68
CA LEU A 44 -12.03 -0.48 3.83
C LEU A 44 -12.46 -0.82 5.28
N LEU A 45 -11.81 -1.81 5.91
CA LEU A 45 -12.05 -2.13 7.32
C LEU A 45 -11.65 -0.97 8.24
N ASP A 46 -10.51 -0.31 7.99
CA ASP A 46 -10.08 0.86 8.73
C ASP A 46 -11.11 2.01 8.64
N LEU A 47 -11.65 2.24 7.44
CA LEU A 47 -12.72 3.22 7.22
C LEU A 47 -14.00 2.87 8.00
N CYS A 48 -14.44 1.61 7.94
CA CYS A 48 -15.60 1.14 8.70
C CYS A 48 -15.42 1.33 10.21
N ALA A 49 -14.23 1.03 10.73
CA ALA A 49 -13.90 1.25 12.14
C ALA A 49 -13.91 2.75 12.51
N ALA A 50 -13.40 3.61 11.64
CA ALA A 50 -13.45 5.06 11.84
C ALA A 50 -14.89 5.60 11.85
N LEU A 51 -15.73 5.15 10.91
CA LEU A 51 -17.16 5.51 10.85
C LEU A 51 -17.92 5.02 12.08
N SER A 52 -17.68 3.77 12.50
CA SER A 52 -18.32 3.20 13.70
C SER A 52 -18.02 4.03 14.95
N LYS A 53 -16.80 4.55 15.10
CA LYS A 53 -16.43 5.45 16.20
C LYS A 53 -17.12 6.81 16.10
N GLY A 54 -17.30 7.33 14.88
CA GLY A 54 -17.97 8.61 14.65
C GLY A 54 -19.49 8.58 14.82
N ILE A 55 -20.13 7.43 14.64
CA ILE A 55 -21.59 7.25 14.82
C ILE A 55 -21.98 7.14 16.31
N GLN A 56 -21.03 6.82 17.19
CA GLN A 56 -21.26 6.73 18.65
C GLN A 56 -21.07 8.07 19.40
N ALA A 57 -20.84 9.18 18.68
CA ALA A 57 -20.69 10.52 19.25
C ALA A 57 -21.99 11.33 19.20
#